data_AF-A0A1U9ZW04-F1
#
_entry.id   AF-A0A1U9ZW04-F1
#
_cell.length_a   1.000
_cell.length_b   1.000
_cell.length_c   1.000
_cell.angle_alpha   90.00
_cell.angle_beta   90.00
_cell.angle_gamma   90.00
#
_symmetry.space_group_name_H-M   'P 1'
#
loop_
_entity.id
_entity.type
_entity.pdbx_description
1 polymer ?
#
loop_
_entity_poly.entity_id
_entity_poly.type
_entity_poly.pdbx_seq_one_letter_code
_entity_poly.pdbx_strand_id
1 'polypeptide(L)'
;MIWGPGGVGKTWLALHWAHRNAGSFPDGLLHLDLRGHDPVTPPVTAEEAVRDLLLALGADPRTVPSAPEAQAALYRDMMAGRRLLVLIDDAPSARHVRALLPGTPASAVLITSRRELDVPAAARVPLGGLTEQEASRLLVRAIGTTRPHAVRDLVRRCAGLPLALGLAAARIATHPHLPQETPPTEPPADPPGEPLAGQDAALRAAFEASWLVLGEDARRLLLALAPAPVPDVGLAAVASLAALPAARTGTLLRLLEAAHLVIQHRPGRYRMHDLVRLHTLRHADPASTTAALRRLVDHYMYTAHHGAITLAPQARPITMSRPAPGVHPALPATEQDALDWFDTERDCLLTLLRWTADQDWNEDAWRIAWSMDEMLRRRGHVHDRVRVWESAVFAAERLGAADVQCLAYGRLAHAHDAAGDHAAALPARRRALALAAHLHDRGGQAQTHRTSAFPSRAGVEAARARLDASPARPDA
;
A
#
# COMPACT_ATOMS: atom_id res chain seq x y z
N MET A 1 -10.53 3.68 -22.11
CA MET A 1 -10.59 4.35 -20.80
C MET A 1 -12.03 4.36 -20.32
N ILE A 2 -12.28 3.91 -19.10
CA ILE A 2 -13.56 3.98 -18.40
C ILE A 2 -13.44 5.08 -17.35
N TRP A 3 -14.36 6.05 -17.33
CA TRP A 3 -14.32 7.12 -16.34
C TRP A 3 -15.72 7.47 -15.84
N GLY A 4 -15.81 8.04 -14.64
CA GLY A 4 -17.10 8.37 -14.02
C GLY A 4 -17.02 8.44 -12.50
N PRO A 5 -18.11 8.83 -11.82
CA PRO A 5 -18.12 9.08 -10.38
C PRO A 5 -17.71 7.87 -9.54
N GLY A 6 -17.35 8.10 -8.28
CA GLY A 6 -16.98 7.01 -7.37
C GLY A 6 -18.18 6.09 -7.07
N GLY A 7 -17.92 4.82 -6.76
CA GLY A 7 -19.00 3.85 -6.45
C GLY A 7 -19.85 3.39 -7.65
N VAL A 8 -19.59 3.89 -8.86
CA VAL A 8 -20.34 3.56 -10.08
C VAL A 8 -19.97 2.18 -10.69
N GLY A 9 -18.96 1.50 -10.15
CA GLY A 9 -18.57 0.14 -10.59
C GLY A 9 -17.52 0.06 -11.70
N LYS A 10 -16.69 1.11 -11.90
CA LYS A 10 -15.63 1.14 -12.94
C LYS A 10 -14.67 -0.04 -12.83
N THR A 11 -14.10 -0.28 -11.65
CA THR A 11 -13.18 -1.39 -11.37
C THR A 11 -13.83 -2.73 -11.70
N TRP A 12 -15.08 -2.93 -11.26
CA TRP A 12 -15.81 -4.17 -11.52
C TRP A 12 -16.04 -4.38 -13.03
N LEU A 13 -16.48 -3.35 -13.76
CA LEU A 13 -16.67 -3.41 -15.21
C LEU A 13 -15.35 -3.73 -15.93
N ALA A 14 -14.26 -3.09 -15.49
CA ALA A 14 -12.95 -3.28 -16.09
C ALA A 14 -12.42 -4.71 -15.88
N LEU A 15 -12.51 -5.24 -14.66
CA LEU A 15 -12.15 -6.61 -14.33
C LEU A 15 -13.05 -7.62 -15.07
N HIS A 16 -14.36 -7.37 -15.14
CA HIS A 16 -15.29 -8.23 -15.87
C HIS A 16 -14.93 -8.30 -17.36
N TRP A 17 -14.65 -7.15 -17.98
CA TRP A 17 -14.20 -7.10 -19.38
C TRP A 17 -12.86 -7.82 -19.56
N ALA A 18 -11.91 -7.57 -18.67
CA ALA A 18 -10.59 -8.21 -18.68
C ALA A 18 -10.70 -9.74 -18.65
N HIS A 19 -11.48 -10.30 -17.72
CA HIS A 19 -11.68 -11.75 -17.62
C HIS A 19 -12.32 -12.33 -18.89
N ARG A 20 -13.33 -11.67 -19.45
CA ARG A 20 -14.01 -12.13 -20.67
C ARG A 20 -13.13 -12.08 -21.92
N ASN A 21 -12.12 -11.22 -21.92
CA ASN A 21 -11.22 -11.03 -23.05
C ASN A 21 -9.82 -11.63 -22.79
N ALA A 22 -9.62 -12.37 -21.70
CA ALA A 22 -8.32 -12.93 -21.33
C ALA A 22 -7.71 -13.80 -22.44
N GLY A 23 -8.54 -14.53 -23.21
CA GLY A 23 -8.09 -15.34 -24.35
C GLY A 23 -7.45 -14.53 -25.49
N SER A 24 -7.68 -13.22 -25.56
CA SER A 24 -7.05 -12.32 -26.54
C SER A 24 -5.66 -11.84 -26.11
N PHE A 25 -5.25 -12.12 -24.87
CA PHE A 25 -3.99 -11.71 -24.26
C PHE A 25 -3.26 -12.93 -23.70
N PRO A 26 -2.72 -13.81 -24.56
CA PRO A 26 -2.17 -15.11 -24.16
C PRO A 26 -0.97 -15.00 -23.24
N ASP A 27 -0.25 -13.87 -23.26
CA ASP A 27 0.92 -13.65 -22.42
C ASP A 27 0.54 -13.23 -20.99
N GLY A 28 -0.74 -12.95 -20.73
CA GLY A 28 -1.26 -12.69 -19.39
C GLY A 28 -1.90 -11.31 -19.19
N LEU A 29 -2.22 -11.05 -17.92
CA LEU A 29 -2.86 -9.83 -17.45
C LEU A 29 -2.10 -9.25 -16.27
N LEU A 30 -1.83 -7.95 -16.33
CA LEU A 30 -1.23 -7.19 -15.25
C LEU A 30 -2.26 -6.21 -14.71
N HIS A 31 -2.53 -6.28 -13.41
CA HIS A 31 -3.46 -5.37 -12.72
C HIS A 31 -2.68 -4.50 -11.74
N LEU A 32 -2.79 -3.18 -11.91
CA LEU A 32 -2.25 -2.18 -11.01
C LEU A 32 -3.38 -1.33 -10.44
N ASP A 33 -3.49 -1.30 -9.13
CA ASP A 33 -4.34 -0.34 -8.42
C ASP A 33 -3.50 0.87 -8.01
N LEU A 34 -3.69 2.01 -8.67
CA LEU A 34 -2.91 3.21 -8.43
C LEU A 34 -3.36 4.00 -7.19
N ARG A 35 -4.48 3.62 -6.57
CA ARG A 35 -5.01 4.27 -5.35
C ARG A 35 -5.13 5.78 -5.49
N GLY A 36 -5.51 6.25 -6.68
CA GLY A 36 -5.49 7.67 -7.04
C GLY A 36 -6.44 8.55 -6.23
N HIS A 37 -7.43 7.95 -5.57
CA HIS A 37 -8.46 8.68 -4.82
C HIS A 37 -8.73 8.07 -3.43
N ASP A 38 -7.79 7.30 -2.86
CA ASP A 38 -7.85 6.85 -1.47
C ASP A 38 -7.64 8.07 -0.54
N PRO A 39 -8.50 8.28 0.48
CA PRO A 39 -8.44 9.48 1.33
C PRO A 39 -7.32 9.48 2.38
N VAL A 40 -6.63 8.35 2.59
CA VAL A 40 -5.60 8.19 3.64
C VAL A 40 -4.27 7.76 3.04
N THR A 41 -4.31 6.84 2.08
CA THR A 41 -3.11 6.26 1.47
C THR A 41 -2.72 7.07 0.25
N PRO A 42 -1.46 7.55 0.14
CA PRO A 42 -1.05 8.27 -1.06
C PRO A 42 -1.11 7.38 -2.30
N PRO A 43 -1.39 7.96 -3.48
CA PRO A 43 -1.36 7.22 -4.74
C PRO A 43 -0.01 6.56 -4.99
N VAL A 44 -0.02 5.42 -5.70
CA VAL A 44 1.20 4.78 -6.21
C VAL A 44 1.91 5.75 -7.15
N THR A 45 3.19 6.01 -6.92
CA THR A 45 3.99 6.85 -7.83
C THR A 45 4.20 6.16 -9.18
N ALA A 46 4.50 6.92 -10.24
CA ALA A 46 4.71 6.34 -11.57
C ALA A 46 5.92 5.37 -11.57
N GLU A 47 6.96 5.72 -10.83
CA GLU A 47 8.20 4.97 -10.66
C GLU A 47 7.96 3.64 -9.94
N GLU A 48 7.10 3.63 -8.91
CA GLU A 48 6.68 2.40 -8.24
C GLU A 48 5.84 1.52 -9.15
N ALA A 49 4.85 2.08 -9.85
CA ALA A 49 3.99 1.31 -10.73
C ALA A 49 4.78 0.66 -11.88
N VAL A 50 5.76 1.36 -12.47
CA VAL A 50 6.66 0.77 -13.48
C VAL A 50 7.49 -0.37 -12.89
N ARG A 51 8.01 -0.19 -11.67
CA ARG A 51 8.77 -1.24 -10.97
C ARG A 51 7.92 -2.47 -10.69
N ASP A 52 6.69 -2.29 -10.21
CA ASP A 52 5.78 -3.40 -9.95
C ASP A 52 5.45 -4.17 -11.23
N LEU A 53 5.28 -3.48 -12.37
CA LEU A 53 5.13 -4.13 -13.68
C LEU A 53 6.38 -4.91 -14.10
N LEU A 54 7.57 -4.33 -13.95
CA LEU A 54 8.83 -5.01 -14.25
C LEU A 54 8.96 -6.31 -13.45
N LEU A 55 8.67 -6.25 -12.14
CA LEU A 55 8.69 -7.43 -11.27
C LEU A 55 7.65 -8.46 -11.69
N ALA A 56 6.43 -8.04 -11.98
CA ALA A 56 5.36 -8.94 -12.45
C ALA A 56 5.67 -9.57 -13.82
N LEU A 57 6.46 -8.90 -14.67
CA LEU A 57 6.96 -9.41 -15.95
C LEU A 57 8.17 -10.34 -15.82
N GLY A 58 8.69 -10.53 -14.59
CA GLY A 58 9.81 -11.41 -14.28
C GLY A 58 11.19 -10.74 -14.36
N ALA A 59 11.29 -9.41 -14.31
CA ALA A 59 12.58 -8.74 -14.23
C ALA A 59 13.30 -9.11 -12.93
N ASP A 60 14.60 -9.40 -13.01
CA ASP A 60 15.41 -9.59 -11.80
C ASP A 60 15.54 -8.25 -11.07
N PRO A 61 15.02 -8.12 -9.83
CA PRO A 61 15.02 -6.87 -9.06
C PRO A 61 16.41 -6.24 -8.92
N ARG A 62 17.48 -7.05 -8.96
CA ARG A 62 18.88 -6.63 -8.81
C ARG A 62 19.44 -5.97 -10.06
N THR A 63 18.81 -6.20 -11.21
CA THR A 63 19.25 -5.70 -12.52
C THR A 63 18.41 -4.55 -13.04
N VAL A 64 17.27 -4.28 -12.39
CA VAL A 64 16.42 -3.13 -12.72
C VAL A 64 17.23 -1.84 -12.53
N PRO A 65 17.33 -0.97 -13.56
CA PRO A 65 18.05 0.31 -13.44
C PRO A 65 17.49 1.20 -12.33
N SER A 66 18.31 2.07 -11.74
CA SER A 66 17.85 3.06 -10.74
C SER A 66 17.10 4.24 -11.38
N ALA A 67 17.52 4.68 -12.57
CA ALA A 67 16.94 5.83 -13.25
C ALA A 67 15.52 5.54 -13.78
N PRO A 68 14.51 6.40 -13.49
CA PRO A 68 13.13 6.19 -13.94
C PRO A 68 12.98 6.02 -15.46
N GLU A 69 13.71 6.81 -16.25
CA GLU A 69 13.66 6.73 -17.71
C GLU A 69 14.18 5.39 -18.22
N ALA A 70 15.22 4.84 -17.58
CA ALA A 70 15.78 3.54 -17.90
C ALA A 70 14.86 2.40 -17.47
N GLN A 71 14.15 2.53 -16.34
CA GLN A 71 13.10 1.58 -15.94
C GLN A 71 11.94 1.56 -16.95
N ALA A 72 11.49 2.73 -17.40
CA ALA A 72 10.44 2.83 -18.40
C ALA A 72 10.87 2.25 -19.76
N ALA A 73 12.15 2.43 -20.14
CA ALA A 73 12.71 1.80 -21.34
C ALA A 73 12.73 0.28 -21.23
N LEU A 74 13.25 -0.26 -20.12
CA LEU A 74 13.24 -1.70 -19.85
C LEU A 74 11.83 -2.29 -19.86
N TYR A 75 10.85 -1.58 -19.30
CA TYR A 75 9.45 -2.01 -19.32
C TYR A 75 8.93 -2.13 -20.75
N ARG A 76 9.16 -1.12 -21.61
CA ARG A 76 8.76 -1.19 -23.03
C ARG A 76 9.47 -2.32 -23.77
N ASP A 77 10.74 -2.57 -23.49
CA ASP A 77 11.50 -3.67 -24.08
C ASP A 77 10.93 -5.03 -23.66
N MET A 78 10.56 -5.21 -22.38
CA MET A 78 9.92 -6.45 -21.90
C MET A 78 8.50 -6.65 -22.44
N MET A 79 7.79 -5.56 -22.76
CA MET A 79 6.48 -5.61 -23.41
C MET A 79 6.58 -5.86 -24.92
N ALA A 80 7.76 -5.69 -25.53
CA ALA A 80 7.97 -5.88 -26.95
C ALA A 80 7.68 -7.34 -27.35
N GLY A 81 6.89 -7.51 -28.41
CA GLY A 81 6.49 -8.83 -28.91
C GLY A 81 5.46 -9.58 -28.05
N ARG A 82 5.07 -9.06 -26.88
CA ARG A 82 4.05 -9.66 -26.01
C ARG A 82 2.66 -9.06 -26.28
N ARG A 83 1.65 -9.89 -26.09
CA ARG A 83 0.21 -9.59 -26.12
C ARG A 83 -0.36 -9.68 -24.71
N LEU A 84 -0.15 -8.61 -23.95
CA LEU A 84 -0.58 -8.47 -22.57
C LEU A 84 -1.75 -7.48 -22.45
N LEU A 85 -2.58 -7.68 -21.43
CA LEU A 85 -3.54 -6.67 -20.97
C LEU A 85 -3.03 -6.01 -19.70
N VAL A 86 -2.83 -4.68 -19.74
CA VAL A 86 -2.49 -3.88 -18.56
C VAL A 86 -3.73 -3.14 -18.08
N LEU A 87 -4.27 -3.52 -16.92
CA LEU A 87 -5.35 -2.83 -16.23
C LEU A 87 -4.76 -1.83 -15.23
N ILE A 88 -4.91 -0.55 -15.52
CA ILE A 88 -4.56 0.56 -14.63
C ILE A 88 -5.85 1.03 -13.94
N ASP A 89 -6.04 0.60 -12.70
CA ASP A 89 -7.20 0.91 -11.87
C ASP A 89 -6.96 2.16 -11.02
N ASP A 90 -8.02 2.95 -10.84
CA ASP A 90 -8.08 4.19 -10.07
C ASP A 90 -6.96 5.20 -10.37
N ALA A 91 -6.72 5.49 -11.64
CA ALA A 91 -5.65 6.39 -12.05
C ALA A 91 -5.87 7.84 -11.58
N PRO A 92 -4.89 8.46 -10.87
CA PRO A 92 -5.02 9.84 -10.39
C PRO A 92 -4.80 10.89 -11.48
N SER A 93 -3.94 10.62 -12.48
CA SER A 93 -3.58 11.61 -13.50
C SER A 93 -3.05 10.99 -14.78
N ALA A 94 -3.11 11.77 -15.87
CA ALA A 94 -2.55 11.40 -17.17
C ALA A 94 -1.04 11.11 -17.10
N ARG A 95 -0.29 11.79 -16.21
CA ARG A 95 1.15 11.57 -16.03
C ARG A 95 1.45 10.12 -15.62
N HIS A 96 0.69 9.56 -14.68
CA HIS A 96 0.88 8.19 -14.22
C HIS A 96 0.60 7.20 -15.36
N VAL A 97 -0.53 7.39 -16.06
CA VAL A 97 -0.91 6.52 -17.17
C VAL A 97 0.13 6.52 -18.28
N ARG A 98 0.65 7.71 -18.69
CA ARG A 98 1.63 7.82 -19.78
C ARG A 98 2.92 7.05 -19.51
N ALA A 99 3.38 7.01 -18.26
CA ALA A 99 4.57 6.24 -17.87
C ALA A 99 4.39 4.72 -18.01
N LEU A 100 3.14 4.24 -17.94
CA LEU A 100 2.77 2.82 -17.95
C LEU A 100 2.34 2.31 -19.32
N LEU A 101 2.32 3.17 -20.35
CA LEU A 101 1.96 2.77 -21.70
C LEU A 101 3.08 1.89 -22.33
N PRO A 102 2.75 0.70 -22.86
CA PRO A 102 3.75 -0.23 -23.37
C PRO A 102 4.43 0.23 -24.66
N GLY A 103 3.86 1.20 -25.37
CA GLY A 103 4.40 1.70 -26.64
C GLY A 103 4.33 0.70 -27.81
N THR A 104 3.61 -0.41 -27.66
CA THR A 104 3.44 -1.44 -28.70
C THR A 104 1.96 -1.60 -29.07
N PRO A 105 1.64 -1.95 -30.34
CA PRO A 105 0.26 -2.16 -30.78
C PRO A 105 -0.31 -3.53 -30.38
N ALA A 106 0.55 -4.48 -29.98
CA ALA A 106 0.16 -5.86 -29.68
C ALA A 106 -0.47 -6.05 -28.28
N SER A 107 -0.21 -5.11 -27.37
CA SER A 107 -0.76 -5.10 -26.01
C SER A 107 -1.86 -4.04 -25.86
N ALA A 108 -2.79 -4.26 -24.94
CA ALA A 108 -3.86 -3.32 -24.65
C ALA A 108 -3.74 -2.74 -23.24
N VAL A 109 -4.18 -1.49 -23.07
CA VAL A 109 -4.24 -0.83 -21.76
C VAL A 109 -5.68 -0.45 -21.46
N LEU A 110 -6.22 -0.98 -20.36
CA LEU A 110 -7.52 -0.61 -19.83
C LEU A 110 -7.32 0.30 -18.61
N ILE A 111 -7.95 1.47 -18.63
CA ILE A 111 -7.75 2.50 -17.61
C ILE A 111 -9.09 2.78 -16.94
N THR A 112 -9.11 2.82 -15.61
CA THR A 112 -10.23 3.40 -14.85
C THR A 112 -9.77 4.68 -14.13
N SER A 113 -10.66 5.67 -14.03
CA SER A 113 -10.41 6.90 -13.23
C SER A 113 -11.74 7.56 -12.84
N ARG A 114 -11.75 8.38 -11.78
CA ARG A 114 -12.95 9.14 -11.41
C ARG A 114 -13.25 10.30 -12.35
N ARG A 115 -12.23 10.80 -13.04
CA ARG A 115 -12.33 11.90 -14.00
C ARG A 115 -11.83 11.47 -15.36
N GLU A 116 -12.27 12.18 -16.39
CA GLU A 116 -11.66 12.03 -17.70
C GLU A 116 -10.19 12.48 -17.65
N LEU A 117 -9.30 11.69 -18.24
CA LEU A 117 -7.87 11.98 -18.29
C LEU A 117 -7.47 12.26 -19.74
N ASP A 118 -6.57 13.24 -19.90
CA ASP A 118 -6.00 13.57 -21.19
C ASP A 118 -4.87 12.58 -21.55
N VAL A 119 -5.27 11.40 -22.03
CA VAL A 119 -4.37 10.32 -22.47
C VAL A 119 -4.80 9.80 -23.84
N PRO A 120 -3.86 9.30 -24.66
CA PRO A 120 -4.21 8.59 -25.88
C PRO A 120 -5.12 7.40 -25.55
N ALA A 121 -6.33 7.38 -26.10
CA ALA A 121 -7.31 6.32 -25.83
C ALA A 121 -8.09 5.99 -27.10
N ALA A 122 -8.05 4.73 -27.54
CA ALA A 122 -8.82 4.25 -28.68
C ALA A 122 -10.35 4.29 -28.43
N ALA A 123 -10.77 4.19 -27.17
CA ALA A 123 -12.16 4.31 -26.75
C ALA A 123 -12.26 5.02 -25.39
N ARG A 124 -13.26 5.89 -25.25
CA ARG A 124 -13.61 6.60 -24.02
C ARG A 124 -15.03 6.22 -23.63
N VAL A 125 -15.19 5.63 -22.46
CA VAL A 125 -16.47 5.10 -21.97
C VAL A 125 -16.85 5.86 -20.70
N PRO A 126 -17.68 6.92 -20.80
CA PRO A 126 -18.27 7.51 -19.61
C PRO A 126 -19.21 6.51 -18.97
N LEU A 127 -19.01 6.22 -17.68
CA LEU A 127 -19.81 5.30 -16.91
C LEU A 127 -20.63 6.07 -15.88
N GLY A 128 -21.95 6.12 -16.12
CA GLY A 128 -22.94 6.62 -15.16
C GLY A 128 -23.53 5.51 -14.31
N GLY A 129 -24.41 5.88 -13.37
CA GLY A 129 -25.18 4.92 -12.58
C GLY A 129 -26.03 4.00 -13.46
N LEU A 130 -26.42 2.85 -12.89
CA LEU A 130 -27.30 1.89 -13.53
C LEU A 130 -28.66 2.53 -13.85
N THR A 131 -29.23 2.16 -15.00
CA THR A 131 -30.61 2.51 -15.31
C THR A 131 -31.56 1.91 -14.28
N GLU A 132 -32.77 2.45 -14.17
CA GLU A 132 -33.76 1.94 -13.21
C GLU A 132 -34.02 0.43 -13.40
N GLN A 133 -34.05 -0.03 -14.65
CA GLN A 133 -34.26 -1.43 -15.00
C GLN A 133 -33.09 -2.31 -14.57
N GLU A 134 -31.85 -1.88 -14.81
CA GLU A 134 -30.64 -2.62 -14.42
C GLU A 134 -30.50 -2.68 -12.90
N ALA A 135 -30.68 -1.53 -12.23
CA ALA A 135 -30.63 -1.44 -10.77
C ALA A 135 -31.71 -2.30 -10.10
N SER A 136 -32.93 -2.31 -10.66
CA SER A 136 -34.01 -3.16 -10.18
C SER A 136 -33.68 -4.65 -10.32
N ARG A 137 -33.12 -5.06 -11.47
CA ARG A 137 -32.68 -6.45 -11.68
C ARG A 137 -31.57 -6.85 -10.70
N LEU A 138 -30.63 -5.96 -10.42
CA LEU A 138 -29.55 -6.19 -9.47
C LEU A 138 -30.09 -6.35 -8.04
N LEU A 139 -30.98 -5.46 -7.60
CA LEU A 139 -31.59 -5.53 -6.27
C LEU A 139 -32.46 -6.78 -6.09
N VAL A 140 -33.28 -7.13 -7.08
CA VAL A 140 -34.12 -8.34 -7.02
C VAL A 140 -33.25 -9.60 -6.92
N ARG A 141 -32.11 -9.64 -7.62
CA ARG A 141 -31.15 -10.74 -7.48
C ARG A 141 -30.49 -10.78 -6.10
N ALA A 142 -30.19 -9.63 -5.51
CA ALA A 142 -29.51 -9.54 -4.22
C ALA A 142 -30.44 -9.82 -3.01
N ILE A 143 -31.69 -9.35 -3.06
CA ILE A 143 -32.65 -9.42 -1.95
C ILE A 143 -33.65 -10.58 -2.11
N GLY A 144 -33.94 -11.02 -3.34
CA GLY A 144 -34.96 -12.02 -3.64
C GLY A 144 -36.35 -11.40 -3.89
N THR A 145 -37.42 -12.05 -3.39
CA THR A 145 -38.82 -11.66 -3.66
C THR A 145 -39.23 -10.40 -2.89
N THR A 146 -39.01 -9.24 -3.50
CA THR A 146 -39.48 -7.94 -3.02
C THR A 146 -40.70 -7.43 -3.80
N ARG A 147 -41.57 -6.64 -3.17
CA ARG A 147 -42.66 -5.95 -3.86
C ARG A 147 -42.08 -4.96 -4.89
N PRO A 148 -42.55 -4.92 -6.15
CA PRO A 148 -41.97 -4.07 -7.21
C PRO A 148 -41.85 -2.58 -6.88
N HIS A 149 -42.80 -2.03 -6.11
CA HIS A 149 -42.79 -0.61 -5.71
C HIS A 149 -41.64 -0.28 -4.74
N ALA A 150 -41.37 -1.14 -3.76
CA ALA A 150 -40.26 -0.97 -2.82
C ALA A 150 -38.90 -0.99 -3.53
N VAL A 151 -38.76 -1.80 -4.59
CA VAL A 151 -37.54 -1.84 -5.41
C VAL A 151 -37.31 -0.51 -6.12
N ARG A 152 -38.34 0.03 -6.80
CA ARG A 152 -38.22 1.30 -7.53
C ARG A 152 -37.86 2.47 -6.62
N ASP A 153 -38.47 2.53 -5.44
CA ASP A 153 -38.16 3.56 -4.45
C ASP A 153 -36.71 3.49 -3.97
N LEU A 154 -36.22 2.27 -3.72
CA LEU A 154 -34.84 2.05 -3.32
C LEU A 154 -33.85 2.41 -4.42
N VAL A 155 -34.15 2.05 -5.67
CA VAL A 155 -33.32 2.43 -6.84
C VAL A 155 -33.20 3.94 -6.98
N ARG A 156 -34.32 4.67 -6.88
CA ARG A 156 -34.32 6.14 -6.94
C ARG A 156 -33.50 6.75 -5.81
N ARG A 157 -33.64 6.26 -4.59
CA ARG A 157 -32.86 6.72 -3.42
C ARG A 157 -31.37 6.44 -3.55
N CYS A 158 -30.99 5.34 -4.19
CA CYS A 158 -29.59 4.99 -4.44
C CYS A 158 -29.00 5.66 -5.69
N ALA A 159 -29.78 6.48 -6.41
CA ALA A 159 -29.39 7.13 -7.67
C ALA A 159 -28.78 6.18 -8.71
N GLY A 160 -29.18 4.90 -8.70
CA GLY A 160 -28.62 3.86 -9.58
C GLY A 160 -27.16 3.47 -9.30
N LEU A 161 -26.53 3.93 -8.21
CA LEU A 161 -25.14 3.61 -7.90
C LEU A 161 -25.00 2.16 -7.39
N PRO A 162 -24.18 1.30 -8.04
CA PRO A 162 -23.95 -0.07 -7.58
C PRO A 162 -23.52 -0.18 -6.11
N LEU A 163 -22.64 0.70 -5.63
CA LEU A 163 -22.20 0.67 -4.23
C LEU A 163 -23.33 0.99 -3.25
N ALA A 164 -24.15 2.01 -3.54
CA ALA A 164 -25.29 2.38 -2.70
C ALA A 164 -26.37 1.28 -2.70
N LEU A 165 -26.63 0.68 -3.87
CA LEU A 165 -27.53 -0.46 -4.02
C LEU A 165 -27.03 -1.68 -3.23
N GLY A 166 -25.72 -1.95 -3.25
CA GLY A 166 -25.09 -3.00 -2.46
C GLY A 166 -25.29 -2.80 -0.96
N LEU A 167 -24.95 -1.61 -0.44
CA LEU A 167 -25.16 -1.25 0.97
C LEU A 167 -26.63 -1.44 1.39
N ALA A 168 -27.55 -0.96 0.56
CA ALA A 168 -28.98 -1.07 0.81
C ALA A 168 -29.48 -2.52 0.79
N ALA A 169 -29.06 -3.32 -0.19
CA ALA A 169 -29.43 -4.72 -0.30
C ALA A 169 -28.91 -5.54 0.89
N ALA A 170 -27.65 -5.35 1.26
CA ALA A 170 -27.05 -5.99 2.42
C ALA A 170 -27.77 -5.65 3.72
N ARG A 171 -28.14 -4.38 3.91
CA ARG A 171 -28.94 -3.95 5.07
C ARG A 171 -30.27 -4.68 5.14
N ILE A 172 -30.99 -4.80 4.03
CA ILE A 172 -32.27 -5.51 3.98
C ILE A 172 -32.10 -7.01 4.25
N ALA A 173 -31.07 -7.63 3.69
CA ALA A 173 -30.79 -9.05 3.89
C ALA A 173 -30.43 -9.38 5.35
N THR A 174 -29.69 -8.49 6.02
CA THR A 174 -29.26 -8.67 7.42
C THR A 174 -30.33 -8.25 8.44
N HIS A 175 -31.24 -7.34 8.07
CA HIS A 175 -32.27 -6.80 8.96
C HIS A 175 -33.67 -6.81 8.30
N PRO A 176 -34.23 -8.00 8.01
CA PRO A 176 -35.48 -8.12 7.25
C PRO A 176 -36.72 -7.57 7.96
N HIS A 177 -36.64 -7.36 9.28
CA HIS A 177 -37.71 -6.82 10.13
C HIS A 177 -37.78 -5.29 10.12
N LEU A 178 -36.73 -4.60 9.64
CA LEU A 178 -36.73 -3.15 9.56
C LEU A 178 -37.50 -2.67 8.33
N PRO A 179 -38.16 -1.49 8.39
CA PRO A 179 -38.85 -0.96 7.23
C PRO A 179 -37.88 -0.72 6.07
N GLN A 180 -38.17 -1.30 4.90
CA GLN A 180 -37.39 -1.12 3.67
C GLN A 180 -37.41 0.34 3.18
N GLU A 181 -38.37 1.12 3.67
CA GLU A 181 -38.58 2.54 3.37
C GLU A 181 -37.85 3.49 4.34
N THR A 182 -37.16 2.97 5.37
CA THR A 182 -36.53 3.82 6.39
C THR A 182 -35.56 4.81 5.74
N PRO A 183 -35.80 6.13 5.90
CA PRO A 183 -35.09 7.15 5.15
C PRO A 183 -33.61 7.09 5.48
N PRO A 184 -32.73 7.36 4.51
CA PRO A 184 -31.48 7.99 4.88
C PRO A 184 -31.83 9.36 5.45
N THR A 185 -31.45 9.59 6.70
CA THR A 185 -31.55 10.89 7.35
C THR A 185 -30.95 11.95 6.44
N GLU A 186 -31.57 13.13 6.42
CA GLU A 186 -31.08 14.24 5.63
C GLU A 186 -29.58 14.45 5.92
N PRO A 187 -28.76 14.61 4.88
CA PRO A 187 -27.35 14.92 5.04
C PRO A 187 -27.06 16.01 6.07
N PRO A 188 -26.10 15.86 6.99
CA PRO A 188 -25.45 17.05 7.52
C PRO A 188 -24.84 17.84 6.35
N ALA A 189 -24.97 19.17 6.40
CA ALA A 189 -24.49 20.07 5.36
C ALA A 189 -22.99 19.85 5.07
N ASP A 190 -22.62 19.94 3.79
CA ASP A 190 -21.26 19.68 3.34
C ASP A 190 -20.28 20.74 3.88
N PRO A 191 -19.03 20.35 4.22
CA PRO A 191 -17.95 21.31 4.41
C PRO A 191 -17.68 22.04 3.07
N PRO A 192 -17.31 23.34 3.10
CA PRO A 192 -17.12 24.12 1.88
C PRO A 192 -15.90 23.59 1.08
N GLY A 193 -16.13 23.15 -0.16
CA GLY A 193 -15.03 22.88 -1.11
C GLY A 193 -15.22 21.72 -2.09
N GLU A 194 -16.16 20.79 -1.88
CA GLU A 194 -16.40 19.68 -2.80
C GLU A 194 -17.74 19.86 -3.55
N PRO A 195 -17.73 20.03 -4.89
CA PRO A 195 -18.96 20.05 -5.67
C PRO A 195 -19.48 18.61 -5.82
N LEU A 196 -20.22 18.13 -4.82
CA LEU A 196 -20.77 16.78 -4.83
C LEU A 196 -22.12 16.79 -5.57
N ALA A 197 -22.16 16.15 -6.74
CA ALA A 197 -23.40 15.95 -7.50
C ALA A 197 -24.35 15.01 -6.74
N GLY A 198 -25.66 15.05 -7.01
CA GLY A 198 -26.69 14.30 -6.25
C GLY A 198 -26.48 12.78 -6.08
N GLN A 199 -25.56 12.17 -6.81
CA GLN A 199 -25.13 10.77 -6.65
C GLN A 199 -24.34 10.53 -5.35
N ASP A 200 -23.51 11.48 -4.90
CA ASP A 200 -22.76 11.34 -3.66
C ASP A 200 -23.67 11.45 -2.42
N ALA A 201 -24.72 12.27 -2.51
CA ALA A 201 -25.73 12.37 -1.46
C ALA A 201 -26.47 11.04 -1.25
N ALA A 202 -26.83 10.35 -2.35
CA ALA A 202 -27.47 9.03 -2.32
C ALA A 202 -26.57 7.95 -1.72
N LEU A 203 -25.27 7.97 -2.02
CA LEU A 203 -24.33 7.03 -1.42
C LEU A 203 -24.14 7.29 0.07
N ARG A 204 -23.95 8.55 0.47
CA ARG A 204 -23.80 8.91 1.88
C ARG A 204 -25.02 8.51 2.69
N ALA A 205 -26.20 8.78 2.14
CA ALA A 205 -27.48 8.31 2.63
C ALA A 205 -27.48 6.80 2.88
N ALA A 206 -27.11 5.99 1.88
CA ALA A 206 -27.05 4.53 1.99
C ALA A 206 -26.03 4.07 3.05
N PHE A 207 -24.88 4.75 3.18
CA PHE A 207 -23.91 4.47 4.23
C PHE A 207 -24.50 4.74 5.62
N GLU A 208 -25.06 5.93 5.86
CA GLU A 208 -25.61 6.30 7.19
C GLU A 208 -26.70 5.33 7.63
N ALA A 209 -27.55 4.94 6.68
CA ALA A 209 -28.56 3.90 6.83
C ALA A 209 -27.96 2.55 7.30
N SER A 210 -26.84 2.12 6.73
CA SER A 210 -26.13 0.90 7.12
C SER A 210 -25.40 1.08 8.46
N TRP A 211 -24.82 2.25 8.71
CA TRP A 211 -24.11 2.60 9.93
C TRP A 211 -25.03 2.54 11.16
N LEU A 212 -26.24 3.10 11.06
CA LEU A 212 -27.22 3.16 12.16
C LEU A 212 -27.70 1.78 12.65
N VAL A 213 -27.59 0.73 11.83
CA VAL A 213 -27.98 -0.64 12.21
C VAL A 213 -26.80 -1.48 12.69
N LEU A 214 -25.56 -1.02 12.53
CA LEU A 214 -24.39 -1.73 13.03
C LEU A 214 -24.39 -1.78 14.57
N GLY A 215 -24.10 -2.96 15.10
CA GLY A 215 -23.74 -3.12 16.51
C GLY A 215 -22.46 -2.34 16.86
N GLU A 216 -22.33 -1.97 18.12
CA GLU A 216 -21.25 -1.11 18.61
C GLU A 216 -19.85 -1.65 18.28
N ASP A 217 -19.63 -2.95 18.46
CA ASP A 217 -18.36 -3.60 18.13
C ASP A 217 -17.96 -3.45 16.65
N ALA A 218 -18.93 -3.60 15.74
CA ALA A 218 -18.69 -3.49 14.31
C ALA A 218 -18.38 -2.04 13.91
N ARG A 219 -19.06 -1.06 14.52
CA ARG A 219 -18.73 0.37 14.36
C ARG A 219 -17.33 0.66 14.85
N ARG A 220 -16.96 0.24 16.06
CA ARG A 220 -15.62 0.46 16.62
C ARG A 220 -14.53 -0.16 15.74
N LEU A 221 -14.78 -1.35 15.18
CA LEU A 221 -13.86 -1.97 14.23
C LEU A 221 -13.70 -1.16 12.94
N LEU A 222 -14.81 -0.67 12.37
CA LEU A 222 -14.78 0.16 11.16
C LEU A 222 -14.04 1.48 11.42
N LEU A 223 -14.30 2.14 12.57
CA LEU A 223 -13.59 3.35 13.00
C LEU A 223 -12.10 3.13 13.19
N ALA A 224 -11.70 1.99 13.73
CA ALA A 224 -10.28 1.66 13.90
C ALA A 224 -9.60 1.41 12.55
N LEU A 225 -10.31 0.81 11.59
CA LEU A 225 -9.76 0.44 10.28
C LEU A 225 -9.70 1.61 9.29
N ALA A 226 -10.64 2.56 9.35
CA ALA A 226 -10.72 3.65 8.38
C ALA A 226 -9.46 4.53 8.31
N PRO A 227 -8.80 4.89 9.42
CA PRO A 227 -7.57 5.69 9.37
C PRO A 227 -6.31 4.88 9.07
N ALA A 228 -6.36 3.54 8.96
CA ALA A 228 -5.18 2.68 8.84
C ALA A 228 -4.39 2.94 7.54
N PRO A 229 -3.17 3.49 7.57
CA PRO A 229 -2.43 3.96 6.38
C PRO A 229 -1.76 2.80 5.62
N VAL A 230 -2.55 1.85 5.16
CA VAL A 230 -2.12 0.65 4.45
C VAL A 230 -3.10 0.33 3.32
N PRO A 231 -2.62 -0.25 2.20
CA PRO A 231 -3.47 -0.56 1.04
C PRO A 231 -4.55 -1.59 1.35
N ASP A 232 -4.21 -2.58 2.18
CA ASP A 232 -5.11 -3.57 2.72
C ASP A 232 -4.56 -4.11 4.05
N VAL A 233 -5.35 -4.93 4.74
CA VAL A 233 -4.98 -5.47 6.07
C VAL A 233 -5.29 -6.94 6.18
N GLY A 234 -4.40 -7.68 6.84
CA GLY A 234 -4.63 -9.06 7.24
C GLY A 234 -5.40 -9.17 8.56
N LEU A 235 -6.04 -10.32 8.79
CA LEU A 235 -6.82 -10.58 10.01
C LEU A 235 -6.03 -10.31 11.30
N ALA A 236 -4.76 -10.74 11.38
CA ALA A 236 -3.92 -10.55 12.56
C ALA A 236 -3.62 -9.07 12.85
N ALA A 237 -3.38 -8.28 11.80
CA ALA A 237 -3.18 -6.84 11.90
C ALA A 237 -4.47 -6.14 12.37
N VAL A 238 -5.63 -6.52 11.82
CA VAL A 238 -6.93 -5.99 12.25
C VAL A 238 -7.22 -6.35 13.71
N ALA A 239 -6.91 -7.57 14.15
CA ALA A 239 -7.11 -7.99 15.54
C ALA A 239 -6.27 -7.12 16.50
N SER A 240 -5.01 -6.85 16.16
CA SER A 240 -4.13 -5.98 16.95
C SER A 240 -4.61 -4.52 16.92
N LEU A 241 -4.95 -3.99 15.75
CA LEU A 241 -5.51 -2.66 15.55
C LEU A 241 -6.75 -2.42 16.44
N ALA A 242 -7.66 -3.40 16.47
CA ALA A 242 -8.90 -3.33 17.24
C ALA A 242 -8.74 -3.70 18.73
N ALA A 243 -7.57 -4.22 19.14
CA ALA A 243 -7.36 -4.84 20.44
C ALA A 243 -8.41 -5.92 20.78
N LEU A 244 -8.72 -6.77 19.80
CA LEU A 244 -9.70 -7.85 19.91
C LEU A 244 -9.08 -9.22 19.61
N PRO A 245 -9.58 -10.32 20.21
CA PRO A 245 -9.18 -11.66 19.83
C PRO A 245 -9.44 -11.92 18.34
N ALA A 246 -8.55 -12.69 17.68
CA ALA A 246 -8.64 -12.98 16.26
C ALA A 246 -9.98 -13.61 15.84
N ALA A 247 -10.53 -14.51 16.67
CA ALA A 247 -11.82 -15.15 16.40
C ALA A 247 -12.99 -14.14 16.36
N ARG A 248 -13.05 -13.21 17.34
CA ARG A 248 -14.08 -12.15 17.37
C ARG A 248 -13.91 -11.19 16.21
N THR A 249 -12.66 -10.82 15.92
CA THR A 249 -12.31 -9.96 14.77
C THR A 249 -12.77 -10.56 13.45
N GLY A 250 -12.52 -11.86 13.22
CA GLY A 250 -12.96 -12.55 12.01
C GLY A 250 -14.49 -12.58 11.86
N THR A 251 -15.24 -12.73 12.96
CA THR A 251 -16.71 -12.64 12.93
C THR A 251 -17.19 -11.24 12.58
N LEU A 252 -16.58 -10.20 13.15
CA LEU A 252 -16.93 -8.81 12.84
C LEU A 252 -16.56 -8.44 11.40
N LEU A 253 -15.43 -8.90 10.88
CA LEU A 253 -15.04 -8.68 9.48
C LEU A 253 -16.02 -9.33 8.51
N ARG A 254 -16.48 -10.56 8.78
CA ARG A 254 -17.53 -11.20 7.97
C ARG A 254 -18.86 -10.42 8.00
N LEU A 255 -19.21 -9.84 9.15
CA LEU A 255 -20.39 -8.98 9.26
C LEU A 255 -20.23 -7.70 8.43
N LEU A 256 -19.09 -7.02 8.53
CA LEU A 256 -18.80 -5.81 7.75
C LEU A 256 -18.71 -6.09 6.24
N GLU A 257 -18.19 -7.26 5.87
CA GLU A 257 -18.15 -7.74 4.49
C GLU A 257 -19.55 -8.02 3.95
N ALA A 258 -20.38 -8.75 4.71
CA ALA A 258 -21.78 -8.97 4.36
C ALA A 258 -22.57 -7.65 4.25
N ALA A 259 -22.14 -6.60 4.96
CA ALA A 259 -22.69 -5.25 4.90
C ALA A 259 -22.13 -4.39 3.75
N HIS A 260 -21.20 -4.91 2.92
CA HIS A 260 -20.46 -4.16 1.89
C HIS A 260 -19.68 -2.93 2.40
N LEU A 261 -19.32 -2.92 3.70
CA LEU A 261 -18.52 -1.86 4.32
C LEU A 261 -17.02 -2.17 4.24
N VAL A 262 -16.68 -3.46 4.15
CA VAL A 262 -15.33 -3.96 3.91
C VAL A 262 -15.40 -4.97 2.76
N ILE A 263 -14.33 -5.09 1.99
CA ILE A 263 -14.23 -6.01 0.87
C ILE A 263 -13.03 -6.93 1.12
N GLN A 264 -13.23 -8.23 0.99
CA GLN A 264 -12.14 -9.19 0.89
C GLN A 264 -11.74 -9.35 -0.58
N HIS A 265 -10.72 -8.60 -1.04
CA HIS A 265 -10.28 -8.66 -2.45
C HIS A 265 -9.33 -9.83 -2.73
N ARG A 266 -8.66 -10.32 -1.69
CA ARG A 266 -7.86 -11.55 -1.70
C ARG A 266 -8.19 -12.36 -0.44
N PRO A 267 -8.10 -13.70 -0.47
CA PRO A 267 -8.37 -14.52 0.72
C PRO A 267 -7.58 -14.01 1.94
N GLY A 268 -8.30 -13.65 3.01
CA GLY A 268 -7.71 -13.13 4.24
C GLY A 268 -7.22 -11.68 4.23
N ARG A 269 -7.36 -10.95 3.11
CA ARG A 269 -6.99 -9.53 2.97
C ARG A 269 -8.22 -8.66 2.82
N TYR A 270 -8.32 -7.64 3.65
CA TYR A 270 -9.48 -6.77 3.73
C TYR A 270 -9.12 -5.33 3.40
N ARG A 271 -10.00 -4.64 2.69
CA ARG A 271 -9.89 -3.20 2.41
C ARG A 271 -11.25 -2.52 2.45
N MET A 272 -11.27 -1.20 2.58
CA MET A 272 -12.48 -0.40 2.41
C MET A 272 -12.51 0.23 1.03
N HIS A 273 -13.72 0.45 0.51
CA HIS A 273 -13.89 1.36 -0.62
C HIS A 273 -13.64 2.80 -0.16
N ASP A 274 -12.91 3.60 -0.94
CA ASP A 274 -12.51 4.98 -0.59
C ASP A 274 -13.65 5.84 -0.04
N LEU A 275 -14.84 5.77 -0.65
CA LEU A 275 -16.01 6.54 -0.20
C LEU A 275 -16.58 6.07 1.14
N VAL A 276 -16.56 4.76 1.40
CA VAL A 276 -16.96 4.18 2.69
C VAL A 276 -15.96 4.59 3.76
N ARG A 277 -14.67 4.55 3.42
CA ARG A 277 -13.56 5.00 4.25
C ARG A 277 -13.66 6.48 4.59
N LEU A 278 -13.82 7.34 3.59
CA LEU A 278 -13.98 8.79 3.72
C LEU A 278 -15.15 9.13 4.65
N HIS A 279 -16.27 8.44 4.49
CA HIS A 279 -17.42 8.68 5.34
C HIS A 279 -17.20 8.19 6.78
N THR A 280 -16.60 7.02 6.96
CA THR A 280 -16.29 6.47 8.30
C THR A 280 -15.39 7.41 9.09
N LEU A 281 -14.41 8.05 8.43
CA LEU A 281 -13.51 9.02 9.05
C LEU A 281 -14.23 10.23 9.67
N ARG A 282 -15.44 10.58 9.21
CA ARG A 282 -16.24 11.67 9.79
C ARG A 282 -16.72 11.36 11.22
N HIS A 283 -16.80 10.08 11.56
CA HIS A 283 -17.21 9.58 12.87
C HIS A 283 -16.01 9.22 13.77
N ALA A 284 -14.77 9.43 13.29
CA ALA A 284 -13.57 9.02 13.99
C ALA A 284 -13.19 10.01 15.11
N ASP A 285 -13.00 9.49 16.31
CA ASP A 285 -12.41 10.22 17.43
C ASP A 285 -10.87 10.24 17.30
N PRO A 286 -10.20 11.41 17.38
CA PRO A 286 -8.75 11.51 17.22
C PRO A 286 -7.94 10.67 18.22
N ALA A 287 -8.37 10.60 19.48
CA ALA A 287 -7.65 9.85 20.52
C ALA A 287 -7.72 8.34 20.28
N SER A 288 -8.93 7.84 19.99
CA SER A 288 -9.18 6.44 19.64
C SER A 288 -8.44 6.03 18.36
N THR A 289 -8.41 6.93 17.38
CA THR A 289 -7.66 6.77 16.13
C THR A 289 -6.17 6.61 16.39
N THR A 290 -5.57 7.52 17.15
CA THR A 290 -4.13 7.48 17.47
C THR A 290 -3.77 6.18 18.20
N ALA A 291 -4.60 5.74 19.15
CA ALA A 291 -4.38 4.49 19.86
C ALA A 291 -4.47 3.25 18.94
N ALA A 292 -5.42 3.23 18.00
CA ALA A 292 -5.52 2.15 17.00
C ALA A 292 -4.30 2.13 16.08
N LEU A 293 -3.89 3.28 15.55
CA LEU A 293 -2.72 3.39 14.67
C LEU A 293 -1.43 3.00 15.38
N ARG A 294 -1.27 3.34 16.67
CA ARG A 294 -0.14 2.86 17.47
C ARG A 294 -0.10 1.34 17.54
N ARG A 295 -1.25 0.69 17.78
CA ARG A 295 -1.33 -0.78 17.80
C ARG A 295 -1.03 -1.42 16.44
N LEU A 296 -1.44 -0.77 15.34
CA LEU A 296 -1.13 -1.22 13.98
C LEU A 296 0.38 -1.14 13.71
N VAL A 297 1.00 -0.01 14.06
CA VAL A 297 2.44 0.19 13.94
C VAL A 297 3.20 -0.84 14.75
N ASP A 298 2.84 -1.02 16.01
CA ASP A 298 3.46 -2.03 16.87
C ASP A 298 3.28 -3.44 16.28
N HIS A 299 2.10 -3.82 15.75
CA HIS A 299 1.89 -5.13 15.14
C HIS A 299 2.87 -5.41 13.99
N TYR A 300 2.94 -4.50 13.00
CA TYR A 300 3.80 -4.68 11.84
C TYR A 300 5.28 -4.58 12.20
N MET A 301 5.65 -3.62 13.03
CA MET A 301 7.03 -3.42 13.47
C MET A 301 7.55 -4.63 14.24
N TYR A 302 6.78 -5.15 15.20
CA TYR A 302 7.19 -6.32 15.99
C TYR A 302 7.26 -7.59 15.15
N THR A 303 6.30 -7.81 14.26
CA THR A 303 6.31 -8.97 13.36
C THR A 303 7.51 -8.92 12.41
N ALA A 304 7.79 -7.75 11.81
CA ALA A 304 8.94 -7.55 10.95
C ALA A 304 10.27 -7.71 11.72
N HIS A 305 10.35 -7.17 12.93
CA HIS A 305 11.54 -7.29 13.78
C HIS A 305 11.84 -8.75 14.13
N HIS A 306 10.81 -9.52 14.48
CA HIS A 306 10.95 -10.96 14.72
C HIS A 306 11.44 -11.67 13.47
N GLY A 307 10.84 -11.40 12.31
CA GLY A 307 11.30 -11.94 11.02
C GLY A 307 12.76 -11.61 10.70
N ALA A 308 13.19 -10.36 10.96
CA ALA A 308 14.56 -9.92 10.76
C ALA A 308 15.57 -10.70 11.65
N ILE A 309 15.23 -10.93 12.92
CA ILE A 309 16.07 -11.71 13.84
C ILE A 309 16.12 -13.17 13.41
N THR A 310 14.99 -13.76 12.99
CA THR A 310 14.94 -15.13 12.48
C THR A 310 15.86 -15.31 11.27
N LEU A 311 15.91 -14.33 10.35
CA LEU A 311 16.72 -14.39 9.13
C LEU A 311 18.20 -14.06 9.31
N ALA A 312 18.54 -13.34 10.38
CA ALA A 312 19.91 -12.98 10.71
C ALA A 312 20.18 -13.06 12.23
N PRO A 313 20.24 -14.28 12.81
CA PRO A 313 20.45 -14.47 14.26
C PRO A 313 21.75 -13.85 14.79
N GLN A 314 22.75 -13.70 13.92
CA GLN A 314 24.04 -13.08 14.23
C GLN A 314 24.02 -11.54 14.21
N ALA A 315 22.94 -10.92 13.73
CA ALA A 315 22.82 -9.47 13.72
C ALA A 315 22.60 -8.95 15.15
N ARG A 316 23.22 -7.81 15.49
CA ARG A 316 22.93 -7.15 16.77
C ARG A 316 21.51 -6.56 16.69
N PRO A 317 20.56 -7.03 17.50
CA PRO A 317 19.19 -6.54 17.45
C PRO A 317 19.11 -5.12 18.01
N ILE A 318 18.13 -4.37 17.51
CA ILE A 318 17.77 -3.05 18.02
C ILE A 318 16.89 -3.19 19.27
N THR A 319 16.92 -2.18 20.13
CA THR A 319 16.03 -2.12 21.30
C THR A 319 14.62 -1.75 20.88
N MET A 320 13.64 -2.57 21.28
CA MET A 320 12.22 -2.38 21.01
C MET A 320 11.47 -1.95 22.29
N SER A 321 10.60 -0.94 22.17
CA SER A 321 9.71 -0.49 23.25
C SER A 321 8.50 -1.41 23.36
N ARG A 322 8.10 -1.83 24.57
CA ARG A 322 6.97 -2.77 24.80
C ARG A 322 5.75 -2.45 23.92
N PRO A 323 5.14 -3.44 23.24
CA PRO A 323 4.00 -3.18 22.37
C PRO A 323 2.81 -2.68 23.19
N ALA A 324 1.98 -1.85 22.56
CA ALA A 324 0.75 -1.36 23.16
C ALA A 324 -0.17 -2.53 23.59
N PRO A 325 -1.01 -2.34 24.64
CA PRO A 325 -1.95 -3.36 25.09
C PRO A 325 -2.88 -3.83 23.98
N GLY A 326 -3.10 -5.15 23.88
CA GLY A 326 -3.98 -5.76 22.88
C GLY A 326 -3.32 -6.05 21.53
N VAL A 327 -2.04 -5.73 21.36
CA VAL A 327 -1.26 -6.12 20.17
C VAL A 327 -0.85 -7.58 20.27
N HIS A 328 -1.12 -8.33 19.20
CA HIS A 328 -0.70 -9.70 19.02
C HIS A 328 0.11 -9.80 17.73
N PRO A 329 1.45 -9.55 17.77
CA PRO A 329 2.29 -9.68 16.59
C PRO A 329 2.23 -11.12 16.06
N ALA A 330 2.32 -11.27 14.74
CA ALA A 330 2.60 -12.60 14.21
C ALA A 330 4.06 -12.95 14.50
N LEU A 331 4.34 -14.22 14.77
CA LEU A 331 5.68 -14.70 15.08
C LEU A 331 6.03 -15.79 14.07
N PRO A 332 6.61 -15.42 12.92
CA PRO A 332 7.05 -16.41 11.92
C PRO A 332 8.03 -17.40 12.57
N ALA A 333 7.76 -18.70 12.44
CA ALA A 333 8.53 -19.75 13.12
C ALA A 333 9.83 -20.10 12.39
N THR A 334 9.83 -19.97 11.06
CA THR A 334 10.98 -20.28 10.20
C THR A 334 11.41 -19.08 9.36
N GLU A 335 12.60 -19.17 8.76
CA GLU A 335 13.08 -18.20 7.78
C GLU A 335 12.12 -18.07 6.58
N GLN A 336 11.55 -19.20 6.13
CA GLN A 336 10.61 -19.21 5.02
C GLN A 336 9.30 -18.51 5.39
N ASP A 337 8.75 -18.80 6.59
CA ASP A 337 7.54 -18.12 7.07
C ASP A 337 7.73 -16.60 7.16
N ALA A 338 8.93 -16.15 7.57
CA ALA A 338 9.25 -14.73 7.66
C ALA A 338 9.26 -14.06 6.27
N LEU A 339 9.83 -14.72 5.26
CA LEU A 339 9.88 -14.21 3.90
C LEU A 339 8.51 -14.25 3.21
N ASP A 340 7.70 -15.29 3.45
CA ASP A 340 6.35 -15.39 2.88
C ASP A 340 5.38 -14.37 3.51
N TRP A 341 5.52 -14.15 4.82
CA TRP A 341 4.84 -13.05 5.50
C TRP A 341 5.27 -11.69 4.93
N PHE A 342 6.57 -11.48 4.75
CA PHE A 342 7.09 -10.24 4.20
C PHE A 342 6.58 -9.97 2.79
N ASP A 343 6.58 -10.96 1.91
CA ASP A 343 6.07 -10.79 0.55
C ASP A 343 4.59 -10.39 0.53
N THR A 344 3.83 -10.88 1.51
CA THR A 344 2.41 -10.54 1.67
C THR A 344 2.21 -9.11 2.22
N GLU A 345 3.05 -8.69 3.17
CA GLU A 345 2.87 -7.43 3.91
C GLU A 345 3.81 -6.29 3.47
N ARG A 346 4.67 -6.52 2.48
CA ARG A 346 5.70 -5.57 2.04
C ARG A 346 5.12 -4.20 1.74
N ASP A 347 4.02 -4.15 0.98
CA ASP A 347 3.41 -2.88 0.57
C ASP A 347 2.76 -2.16 1.77
N CYS A 348 2.24 -2.91 2.76
CA CYS A 348 1.77 -2.36 4.02
C CYS A 348 2.93 -1.75 4.81
N LEU A 349 4.05 -2.46 4.94
CA LEU A 349 5.25 -1.96 5.63
C LEU A 349 5.84 -0.72 4.97
N LEU A 350 5.95 -0.70 3.63
CA LEU A 350 6.45 0.46 2.87
C LEU A 350 5.54 1.67 3.03
N THR A 351 4.22 1.47 3.00
CA THR A 351 3.24 2.57 3.19
C THR A 351 3.30 3.09 4.63
N LEU A 352 3.34 2.17 5.59
CA LEU A 352 3.40 2.49 7.01
C LEU A 352 4.67 3.24 7.39
N LEU A 353 5.83 2.86 6.83
CA LEU A 353 7.11 3.56 7.03
C LEU A 353 7.05 5.03 6.59
N ARG A 354 6.47 5.29 5.41
CA ARG A 354 6.31 6.68 4.94
C ARG A 354 5.37 7.45 5.84
N TRP A 355 4.24 6.83 6.18
CA TRP A 355 3.28 7.46 7.06
C TRP A 355 3.87 7.77 8.44
N THR A 356 4.63 6.87 9.07
CA THR A 356 5.26 7.15 10.37
C THR A 356 6.30 8.26 10.28
N ALA A 357 7.06 8.34 9.18
CA ALA A 357 7.99 9.44 8.93
C ALA A 357 7.26 10.79 8.77
N ASP A 358 6.13 10.80 8.06
CA ASP A 358 5.31 12.00 7.85
C ASP A 358 4.59 12.47 9.14
N GLN A 359 4.28 11.55 10.06
CA GLN A 359 3.67 11.85 11.37
C GLN A 359 4.67 12.19 12.47
N ASP A 360 5.96 12.33 12.15
CA ASP A 360 7.04 12.55 13.12
C ASP A 360 7.21 11.41 14.15
N TRP A 361 6.72 10.21 13.84
CA TRP A 361 6.95 8.99 14.63
C TRP A 361 8.32 8.41 14.28
N ASN A 362 9.33 9.26 14.44
CA ASN A 362 10.68 9.06 13.93
C ASN A 362 11.32 7.78 14.48
N GLU A 363 11.08 7.48 15.77
CA GLU A 363 11.55 6.22 16.38
C GLU A 363 10.97 4.98 15.68
N ASP A 364 9.67 4.97 15.38
CA ASP A 364 9.04 3.84 14.73
C ASP A 364 9.47 3.73 13.27
N ALA A 365 9.63 4.85 12.57
CA ALA A 365 10.08 4.89 11.18
C ALA A 365 11.45 4.19 11.00
N TRP A 366 12.48 4.58 11.74
CA TRP A 366 13.80 3.95 11.58
C TRP A 366 13.81 2.49 12.05
N ARG A 367 13.01 2.12 13.06
CA ARG A 367 12.88 0.73 13.52
C ARG A 367 12.19 -0.17 12.50
N ILE A 368 11.14 0.32 11.83
CA ILE A 368 10.50 -0.36 10.70
C ILE A 368 11.54 -0.57 9.59
N ALA A 369 12.29 0.47 9.24
CA ALA A 369 13.31 0.38 8.20
C ALA A 369 14.39 -0.66 8.51
N TRP A 370 14.91 -0.66 9.74
CA TRP A 370 15.86 -1.68 10.20
C TRP A 370 15.27 -3.08 10.08
N SER A 371 14.02 -3.25 10.48
CA SER A 371 13.33 -4.55 10.47
C SER A 371 13.09 -5.07 9.06
N MET A 372 12.98 -4.20 8.05
CA MET A 372 12.80 -4.60 6.65
C MET A 372 14.11 -4.95 5.92
N ASP A 373 15.26 -4.44 6.37
CA ASP A 373 16.52 -4.47 5.60
C ASP A 373 16.93 -5.87 5.16
N GLU A 374 16.88 -6.84 6.08
CA GLU A 374 17.31 -8.21 5.81
C GLU A 374 16.37 -8.94 4.84
N MET A 375 15.06 -8.79 5.01
CA MET A 375 14.05 -9.38 4.13
C MET A 375 14.15 -8.81 2.71
N LEU A 376 14.26 -7.48 2.60
CA LEU A 376 14.47 -6.81 1.32
C LEU A 376 15.78 -7.25 0.66
N ARG A 377 16.85 -7.46 1.43
CA ARG A 377 18.14 -7.95 0.93
C ARG A 377 18.02 -9.37 0.39
N ARG A 378 17.35 -10.27 1.11
CA ARG A 378 17.13 -11.67 0.72
C ARG A 378 16.26 -11.79 -0.54
N ARG A 379 15.24 -10.93 -0.67
CA ARG A 379 14.39 -10.84 -1.87
C ARG A 379 14.99 -10.02 -3.02
N GLY A 380 16.16 -9.41 -2.81
CA GLY A 380 16.86 -8.64 -3.85
C GLY A 380 16.23 -7.29 -4.17
N HIS A 381 15.31 -6.76 -3.35
CA HIS A 381 14.63 -5.48 -3.55
C HIS A 381 15.54 -4.27 -3.27
N VAL A 382 16.62 -4.14 -4.05
CA VAL A 382 17.70 -3.14 -3.84
C VAL A 382 17.19 -1.70 -3.83
N HIS A 383 16.23 -1.35 -4.70
CA HIS A 383 15.65 0.00 -4.77
C HIS A 383 14.77 0.32 -3.57
N ASP A 384 13.97 -0.63 -3.11
CA ASP A 384 13.17 -0.42 -1.91
C ASP A 384 14.05 -0.31 -0.66
N ARG A 385 15.20 -0.99 -0.61
CA ARG A 385 16.19 -0.79 0.46
C ARG A 385 16.73 0.63 0.50
N VAL A 386 17.08 1.21 -0.65
CA VAL A 386 17.53 2.61 -0.72
C VAL A 386 16.45 3.52 -0.13
N ARG A 387 15.21 3.40 -0.61
CA ARG A 387 14.09 4.24 -0.17
C ARG A 387 13.78 4.09 1.33
N VAL A 388 13.79 2.86 1.82
CA VAL A 388 13.56 2.56 3.23
C VAL A 388 14.63 3.22 4.11
N TRP A 389 15.90 3.16 3.70
CA TRP A 389 16.97 3.79 4.44
C TRP A 389 17.06 5.31 4.25
N GLU A 390 16.58 5.88 3.14
CA GLU A 390 16.38 7.32 2.98
C GLU A 390 15.36 7.85 4.00
N SER A 391 14.20 7.18 4.13
CA SER A 391 13.21 7.51 5.15
C SER A 391 13.76 7.36 6.58
N ALA A 392 14.59 6.34 6.82
CA ALA A 392 15.23 6.14 8.12
C ALA A 392 16.28 7.22 8.44
N VAL A 393 17.06 7.67 7.46
CA VAL A 393 18.00 8.79 7.62
C VAL A 393 17.23 10.06 7.96
N PHE A 394 16.17 10.37 7.22
CA PHE A 394 15.31 11.53 7.51
C PHE A 394 14.76 11.47 8.95
N ALA A 395 14.24 10.32 9.37
CA ALA A 395 13.73 10.14 10.73
C ALA A 395 14.84 10.27 11.80
N ALA A 396 16.01 9.68 11.56
CA ALA A 396 17.15 9.73 12.49
C ALA A 396 17.72 11.15 12.64
N GLU A 397 17.70 11.95 11.57
CA GLU A 397 18.08 13.36 11.61
C GLU A 397 17.14 14.18 12.48
N ARG A 398 15.84 13.98 12.34
CA ARG A 398 14.82 14.64 13.17
C ARG A 398 14.86 14.23 14.63
N LEU A 399 15.19 12.97 14.92
CA LEU A 399 15.37 12.47 16.29
C LEU A 399 16.62 13.06 16.96
N GLY A 400 17.65 13.44 16.18
CA GLY A 400 18.92 13.95 16.71
C GLY A 400 19.81 12.89 17.39
N ALA A 401 19.46 11.61 17.29
CA ALA A 401 20.21 10.51 17.89
C ALA A 401 21.39 10.10 16.99
N ALA A 402 22.62 10.47 17.39
CA ALA A 402 23.82 10.29 16.58
C ALA A 402 24.16 8.82 16.28
N ASP A 403 23.85 7.90 17.19
CA ASP A 403 24.01 6.46 17.02
C ASP A 403 23.06 5.89 15.97
N VAL A 404 21.79 6.31 15.99
CA VAL A 404 20.78 5.94 14.99
C VAL A 404 21.14 6.54 13.62
N GLN A 405 21.60 7.79 13.58
CA GLN A 405 22.09 8.42 12.34
C GLN A 405 23.28 7.65 11.75
N CYS A 406 24.25 7.27 12.59
CA CYS A 406 25.41 6.49 12.15
C CYS A 406 24.98 5.17 11.51
N LEU A 407 24.05 4.46 12.15
CA LEU A 407 23.47 3.22 11.62
C LEU A 407 22.75 3.45 10.29
N ALA A 408 21.84 4.43 10.24
CA ALA A 408 21.00 4.70 9.08
C ALA A 408 21.84 5.11 7.86
N TYR A 409 22.80 6.03 8.04
CA TYR A 409 23.71 6.43 6.97
C TYR A 409 24.60 5.29 6.48
N GLY A 410 25.11 4.44 7.39
CA GLY A 410 25.91 3.28 7.03
C GLY A 410 25.11 2.26 6.21
N ARG A 411 23.84 2.06 6.55
CA ARG A 411 22.93 1.17 5.83
C ARG A 411 22.47 1.74 4.49
N LEU A 412 22.20 3.04 4.41
CA LEU A 412 21.90 3.74 3.16
C LEU A 412 23.05 3.63 2.17
N ALA A 413 24.29 3.86 2.62
CA ALA A 413 25.47 3.71 1.77
C ALA A 413 25.57 2.28 1.18
N HIS A 414 25.35 1.27 2.02
CA HIS A 414 25.33 -0.12 1.58
C HIS A 414 24.16 -0.45 0.64
N ALA A 415 22.99 0.17 0.83
CA ALA A 415 21.86 0.01 -0.08
C ALA A 415 22.17 0.60 -1.46
N HIS A 416 22.80 1.78 -1.53
CA HIS A 416 23.25 2.38 -2.78
C HIS A 416 24.30 1.52 -3.50
N ASP A 417 25.30 0.99 -2.77
CA ASP A 417 26.28 0.07 -3.37
C ASP A 417 25.61 -1.18 -3.95
N ALA A 418 24.64 -1.76 -3.22
CA ALA A 418 23.89 -2.93 -3.68
C ALA A 418 23.01 -2.64 -4.90
N ALA A 419 22.57 -1.39 -5.07
CA ALA A 419 21.86 -0.91 -6.26
C ALA A 419 22.81 -0.50 -7.41
N GLY A 420 24.13 -0.60 -7.22
CA GLY A 420 25.15 -0.20 -8.20
C GLY A 420 25.43 1.30 -8.26
N ASP A 421 24.79 2.11 -7.41
CA ASP A 421 24.97 3.56 -7.36
C ASP A 421 26.07 3.97 -6.37
N HIS A 422 27.31 3.60 -6.70
CA HIS A 422 28.46 3.90 -5.84
C HIS A 422 28.70 5.40 -5.65
N ALA A 423 28.26 6.23 -6.59
CA ALA A 423 28.37 7.68 -6.48
C ALA A 423 27.46 8.21 -5.37
N ALA A 424 26.19 7.78 -5.34
CA ALA A 424 25.25 8.13 -4.28
C ALA A 424 25.63 7.53 -2.91
N ALA A 425 26.37 6.41 -2.87
CA ALA A 425 26.85 5.83 -1.62
C ALA A 425 27.91 6.68 -0.90
N LEU A 426 28.68 7.50 -1.62
CA LEU A 426 29.84 8.22 -1.05
C LEU A 426 29.47 9.25 0.02
N PRO A 427 28.48 10.16 -0.18
CA PRO A 427 28.07 11.11 0.86
C PRO A 427 27.58 10.43 2.13
N ALA A 428 26.70 9.42 1.98
CA ALA A 428 26.16 8.66 3.11
C ALA A 428 27.28 7.97 3.91
N ARG A 429 28.25 7.36 3.20
CA ARG A 429 29.41 6.71 3.84
C ARG A 429 30.28 7.69 4.62
N ARG A 430 30.58 8.87 4.05
CA ARG A 430 31.36 9.91 4.73
C ARG A 430 30.66 10.37 6.02
N ARG A 431 29.34 10.55 5.97
CA ARG A 431 28.55 10.96 7.13
C ARG A 431 28.55 9.89 8.23
N ALA A 432 28.36 8.62 7.86
CA ALA A 432 28.45 7.49 8.80
C ALA A 432 29.82 7.41 9.49
N LEU A 433 30.93 7.52 8.73
CA LEU A 433 32.28 7.48 9.29
C LEU A 433 32.56 8.64 10.25
N ALA A 434 32.09 9.85 9.92
CA ALA A 434 32.24 11.02 10.80
C ALA A 434 31.48 10.83 12.12
N LEU A 435 30.26 10.31 12.08
CA LEU A 435 29.47 10.00 13.27
C LEU A 435 30.09 8.87 14.10
N ALA A 436 30.56 7.80 13.45
CA ALA A 436 31.21 6.69 14.14
C ALA A 436 32.52 7.11 14.84
N ALA A 437 33.26 8.06 14.25
CA ALA A 437 34.44 8.66 14.89
C ALA A 437 34.06 9.47 16.14
N HIS A 438 32.99 10.27 16.06
CA HIS A 438 32.50 11.06 17.18
C HIS A 438 31.99 10.20 18.35
N LEU A 439 31.34 9.07 18.05
CA LEU A 439 30.80 8.15 19.04
C LEU A 439 31.84 7.19 19.64
N HIS A 440 33.09 7.21 19.15
CA HIS A 440 34.12 6.22 19.45
C HIS A 440 33.67 4.76 19.21
N ASP A 441 32.71 4.56 18.30
CA ASP A 441 32.16 3.24 17.98
C ASP A 441 33.03 2.53 16.94
N ARG A 442 33.99 1.74 17.44
CA ARG A 442 34.86 0.89 16.59
C ARG A 442 34.08 -0.16 15.80
N GLY A 443 32.92 -0.60 16.29
CA GLY A 443 32.06 -1.56 15.59
C GLY A 443 31.39 -0.92 14.37
N GLY A 444 30.83 0.27 14.54
CA GLY A 444 30.27 1.09 13.45
C GLY A 444 31.31 1.47 12.41
N GLN A 445 32.53 1.82 12.84
CA GLN A 445 33.67 2.06 11.92
C GLN A 445 34.02 0.79 11.12
N ALA A 446 34.21 -0.35 11.80
CA ALA A 446 34.55 -1.61 11.13
C ALA A 446 33.46 -2.08 10.15
N GLN A 447 32.18 -1.90 10.50
CA GLN A 447 31.06 -2.26 9.63
C GLN A 447 31.03 -1.37 8.37
N THR A 448 31.22 -0.05 8.54
CA THR A 448 31.26 0.91 7.43
C THR A 448 32.47 0.69 6.52
N HIS A 449 33.61 0.29 7.11
CA HIS A 449 34.80 -0.09 6.35
C HIS A 449 34.64 -1.44 5.62
N ARG A 450 34.02 -2.45 6.23
CA ARG A 450 33.74 -3.74 5.56
C ARG A 450 32.83 -3.58 4.35
N THR A 451 31.80 -2.73 4.43
CA THR A 451 30.94 -2.47 3.27
C THR A 451 31.64 -1.65 2.19
N SER A 452 32.64 -0.83 2.55
CA SER A 452 33.52 -0.14 1.58
C SER A 452 34.56 -1.03 0.89
N ALA A 453 34.73 -2.27 1.36
CA ALA A 453 35.72 -3.22 0.83
C ALA A 453 35.23 -4.04 -0.36
N PHE A 454 34.01 -3.81 -0.87
CA PHE A 454 33.66 -4.29 -2.21
C PHE A 454 34.41 -3.45 -3.24
N PRO A 455 35.24 -4.08 -4.10
CA PRO A 455 36.20 -3.35 -4.91
C PRO A 455 35.46 -2.64 -6.04
N SER A 456 35.28 -1.33 -5.93
CA SER A 456 35.32 -0.52 -7.15
C SER A 456 36.72 -0.72 -7.74
N ARG A 457 36.80 -0.92 -9.06
CA ARG A 457 38.08 -1.11 -9.77
C ARG A 457 39.08 0.02 -9.44
N ALA A 458 38.56 1.23 -9.20
CA ALA A 458 39.28 2.41 -8.73
C ALA A 458 39.79 2.30 -7.28
N GLY A 459 39.06 1.63 -6.37
CA GLY A 459 39.48 1.39 -5.00
C GLY A 459 40.64 0.40 -4.89
N VAL A 460 40.69 -0.59 -5.77
CA VAL A 460 41.82 -1.54 -5.87
C VAL A 460 43.07 -0.85 -6.37
N GLU A 461 42.97 0.01 -7.38
CA GLU A 461 44.11 0.79 -7.88
C GLU A 461 44.62 1.80 -6.86
N ALA A 462 43.72 2.47 -6.12
CA ALA A 462 44.10 3.39 -5.05
C ALA A 462 44.72 2.69 -3.83
N ALA A 463 44.26 1.48 -3.48
CA ALA A 463 44.86 0.67 -2.43
C ALA A 463 46.23 0.12 -2.84
N ARG A 464 46.39 -0.28 -4.11
CA ARG A 464 47.67 -0.73 -4.67
C ARG A 464 48.69 0.40 -4.73
N ALA A 465 48.29 1.60 -5.17
CA ALA A 465 49.14 2.79 -5.15
C ALA A 465 49.58 3.20 -3.73
N ARG A 466 48.77 2.92 -2.69
CA ARG A 466 49.14 3.19 -1.28
C ARG A 466 50.08 2.14 -0.70
N LEU A 467 49.99 0.89 -1.14
CA LEU A 467 50.93 -0.17 -0.78
C LEU A 467 52.28 0.02 -1.48
N ASP A 468 52.27 0.44 -2.76
CA ASP A 468 53.48 0.72 -3.54
C ASP A 468 54.19 2.01 -3.11
N ALA A 469 53.49 2.92 -2.42
CA ALA A 469 54.04 4.18 -1.89
C ALA A 469 54.55 4.09 -0.44
N SER A 470 54.49 2.92 0.21
CA SER A 470 55.07 2.75 1.54
C SER A 470 56.59 2.54 1.41
N PRO A 471 57.45 3.46 1.90
CA PRO A 471 58.89 3.24 1.88
C PRO A 471 59.23 2.05 2.77
N ALA A 472 60.04 1.14 2.22
CA ALA A 472 60.62 0.02 2.95
C ALA A 472 61.29 0.55 4.23
N ARG A 473 60.96 -0.06 5.37
CA ARG A 473 61.71 0.14 6.61
C ARG A 473 63.17 -0.25 6.34
N PRO A 474 64.15 0.58 6.72
CA PRO A 474 65.54 0.15 6.68
C PRO A 474 65.78 -0.84 7.82
N ASP A 475 66.38 -1.97 7.49
CA ASP A 475 66.95 -2.92 8.45
C ASP A 475 68.13 -2.24 9.19
N ALA A 476 67.99 -2.09 10.52
CA ALA A 476 69.04 -2.15 11.54
C ALA A 476 68.42 -2.06 12.94
#